data_AF-A0A7T8GM34-F1
#
_entry.id   AF-A0A7T8GM34-F1
#
_cell.length_a   1.000
_cell.length_b   1.000
_cell.length_c   1.000
_cell.angle_alpha   90.00
_cell.angle_beta   90.00
_cell.angle_gamma   90.00
#
_symmetry.space_group_name_H-M   'P 1'
#
loop_
_entity.id
_entity.type
_entity.pdbx_description
1 polymer ?
#
loop_
_entity_poly.entity_id
_entity_poly.type
_entity_poly.pdbx_seq_one_letter_code
_entity_poly.pdbx_strand_id
1 'polypeptide(L)' 'MTAPWGSSEPPKDIQFLIVDSGGFIRNAPLASLAENVISLHEVVDEIKDRSTKERLQVLPYELTLKTPSTEAIAK' A
#
# COMPACT_ATOMS: atom_id res chain seq x y z
N MET A 1 27.21 -24.93 12.20
CA MET A 1 26.32 -24.04 12.96
C MET A 1 25.66 -23.12 11.97
N THR A 2 24.54 -23.54 11.40
CA THR A 2 23.75 -22.66 10.55
C THR A 2 22.97 -21.70 11.48
N ALA A 3 22.73 -20.45 11.07
CA ALA A 3 22.19 -20.28 9.73
C ALA A 3 22.72 -19.16 8.83
N PRO A 4 22.45 -19.33 7.52
CA PRO A 4 22.80 -18.43 6.43
C PRO A 4 21.63 -17.43 6.22
N TRP A 5 21.17 -16.80 7.30
CA TRP A 5 19.89 -16.06 7.44
C TRP A 5 20.02 -14.63 6.89
N GLY A 6 19.17 -14.14 5.97
CA GLY A 6 17.71 -14.01 6.07
C GLY A 6 17.40 -12.61 6.63
N SER A 7 16.76 -11.74 5.84
CA SER A 7 16.58 -10.27 6.01
C SER A 7 16.54 -9.70 7.45
N SER A 8 17.15 -8.51 7.63
CA SER A 8 17.37 -7.84 8.94
C SER A 8 16.16 -7.14 9.57
N GLU A 9 15.04 -7.04 8.86
CA GLU A 9 13.82 -6.46 9.43
C GLU A 9 12.95 -7.57 10.04
N PRO A 10 12.36 -7.34 11.23
CA PRO A 10 11.38 -8.27 11.77
C PRO A 10 10.24 -8.44 10.74
N PRO A 11 9.71 -9.67 10.58
CA PRO A 11 8.63 -9.90 9.63
C PRO A 11 7.45 -9.00 9.98
N LYS A 12 6.86 -8.36 8.96
CA LYS A 12 5.67 -7.55 9.15
C LYS A 12 4.49 -8.50 9.39
N ASP A 13 3.71 -8.22 10.44
CA ASP A 13 2.55 -9.04 10.81
C ASP A 13 1.46 -8.99 9.72
N ILE A 14 1.44 -7.93 8.91
CA ILE A 14 0.46 -7.74 7.83
C ILE A 14 1.10 -8.09 6.50
N GLN A 15 0.63 -9.17 5.89
CA GLN A 15 1.09 -9.59 4.56
C GLN A 15 0.56 -8.67 3.46
N PHE A 16 -0.74 -8.36 3.50
CA PHE A 16 -1.44 -7.52 2.52
C PHE A 16 -2.21 -6.40 3.23
N LEU A 17 -1.95 -5.17 2.84
CA LEU A 17 -2.65 -3.99 3.34
C LEU A 17 -3.41 -3.31 2.21
N ILE A 18 -4.73 -3.29 2.31
CA ILE A 18 -5.59 -2.54 1.38
C ILE A 18 -5.76 -1.12 1.93
N VAL A 19 -5.47 -0.12 1.10
CA VAL A 19 -5.42 1.28 1.52
C VAL A 19 -6.44 2.11 0.74
N ASP A 20 -7.24 2.87 1.49
CA ASP A 20 -8.16 3.89 0.97
C ASP A 20 -7.50 5.29 0.97
N SER A 21 -8.12 6.25 0.30
CA SER A 21 -7.71 7.66 0.17
C SER A 21 -7.25 8.27 1.50
N GLY A 22 -7.96 7.98 2.59
CA GLY A 22 -7.63 8.47 3.93
C GLY A 22 -6.22 8.08 4.41
N GLY A 23 -5.70 6.92 4.01
CA GLY A 23 -4.34 6.50 4.34
C GLY A 23 -3.27 7.38 3.69
N PHE A 24 -3.50 7.77 2.43
CA PHE A 24 -2.59 8.65 1.68
C PHE A 24 -2.70 10.11 2.12
N ILE A 25 -3.93 10.59 2.32
CA ILE A 25 -4.22 11.97 2.74
C ILE A 25 -3.59 12.24 4.11
N ARG A 26 -3.64 11.28 5.03
CA ARG A 26 -3.05 11.40 6.38
C ARG A 26 -1.56 11.08 6.43
N ASN A 27 -0.94 10.74 5.30
CA ASN A 27 0.47 10.32 5.23
C ASN A 27 0.80 9.20 6.22
N ALA A 28 -0.04 8.16 6.27
CA ALA A 28 0.16 7.03 7.15
C ALA A 28 1.46 6.27 6.80
N PRO A 29 2.15 5.66 7.78
CA PRO A 29 3.40 4.92 7.55
C PRO A 29 3.11 3.52 6.96
N LEU A 30 2.50 3.46 5.78
CA LEU A 30 2.00 2.22 5.17
C LEU A 30 3.11 1.18 4.92
N ALA A 31 4.31 1.63 4.55
CA ALA A 31 5.48 0.78 4.33
C ALA A 31 5.94 0.01 5.57
N SER A 32 5.79 0.58 6.77
CA SER A 32 6.19 -0.12 8.00
C SER A 32 5.16 -1.14 8.46
N LEU A 33 3.91 -1.01 7.99
CA LEU A 33 2.81 -1.88 8.40
C LEU A 33 2.77 -3.19 7.61
N ALA A 34 3.03 -3.13 6.30
CA ALA A 34 2.92 -4.29 5.42
C ALA A 34 3.99 -4.32 4.33
N GLU A 35 4.22 -5.51 3.79
CA GLU A 35 5.08 -5.70 2.61
C GLU A 35 4.32 -5.38 1.33
N ASN A 36 3.07 -5.84 1.21
CA ASN A 36 2.24 -5.63 0.03
C ASN A 36 1.17 -4.57 0.30
N VAL A 37 1.44 -3.34 -0.13
CA VAL A 37 0.46 -2.24 -0.05
C VAL A 37 -0.32 -2.19 -1.36
N ILE A 38 -1.64 -2.30 -1.25
CA ILE A 38 -2.56 -2.39 -2.40
C ILE A 38 -3.59 -1.27 -2.31
N SER A 39 -3.92 -0.67 -3.44
CA SER A 39 -5.07 0.22 -3.56
C SER A 39 -5.78 0.03 -4.90
N LEU A 40 -6.87 0.75 -5.10
CA LEU A 40 -7.61 0.75 -6.36
C LEU A 40 -7.19 1.95 -7.20
N HIS A 41 -7.23 1.79 -8.53
CA HIS A 41 -6.97 2.89 -9.46
C HIS A 41 -7.90 4.08 -9.18
N GLU A 42 -9.19 3.82 -8.96
CA GLU A 42 -10.20 4.85 -8.71
C GLU A 42 -9.90 5.68 -7.44
N VAL A 43 -9.40 5.04 -6.38
CA VAL A 43 -9.05 5.69 -5.12
C VAL A 43 -7.91 6.68 -5.32
N VAL A 44 -6.88 6.29 -6.07
CA VAL A 44 -5.73 7.15 -6.36
C VAL A 44 -6.13 8.29 -7.32
N ASP A 45 -6.95 8.00 -8.32
CA ASP A 45 -7.40 8.97 -9.32
C ASP A 45 -8.35 10.02 -8.75
N GLU A 46 -9.13 9.66 -7.72
CA GLU A 46 -10.02 10.57 -7.00
C GLU A 46 -9.25 11.65 -6.22
N ILE A 47 -8.07 11.33 -5.68
CA ILE A 47 -7.26 12.27 -4.92
C ILE A 47 -6.92 13.49 -5.80
N LYS A 48 -7.44 14.67 -5.43
CA LYS A 48 -7.15 15.94 -6.14
C LYS A 48 -6.14 16.82 -5.44
N ASP A 49 -5.89 16.57 -4.15
CA ASP A 49 -4.94 17.34 -3.35
C ASP A 49 -3.52 17.25 -3.92
N ARG A 50 -2.91 18.40 -4.16
CA ARG A 50 -1.59 18.50 -4.78
C ARG A 50 -0.50 17.85 -3.92
N SER A 51 -0.52 18.11 -2.61
CA SER A 51 0.52 17.60 -1.71
C SER A 51 0.53 16.07 -1.68
N THR A 52 -0.67 15.46 -1.69
CA THR A 52 -0.85 14.02 -1.66
C THR A 52 -0.43 13.39 -2.99
N LYS A 53 -0.76 14.03 -4.14
CA LYS A 53 -0.27 13.59 -5.46
C LYS A 53 1.24 13.61 -5.56
N GLU A 54 1.89 14.68 -5.11
CA GLU A 54 3.34 14.80 -5.13
C GLU A 54 3.98 13.67 -4.29
N ARG A 55 3.43 13.35 -3.10
CA ARG A 55 3.91 12.23 -2.29
C ARG A 55 3.71 10.86 -2.96
N LEU A 56 2.56 10.65 -3.59
CA LEU A 56 2.25 9.40 -4.33
C LEU A 56 3.22 9.15 -5.49
N GLN A 57 3.81 10.19 -6.07
CA GLN A 57 4.81 10.07 -7.15
C GLN A 57 6.19 9.62 -6.65
N VAL A 58 6.49 9.76 -5.35
CA VAL A 58 7.81 9.52 -4.77
C VAL A 58 7.75 8.56 -3.57
N LEU A 59 6.84 7.58 -3.62
CA LEU A 59 6.71 6.60 -2.54
C LEU A 59 8.01 5.78 -2.39
N PRO A 60 8.50 5.58 -1.15
CA PRO A 60 9.68 4.76 -0.89
C PRO A 60 9.37 3.25 -0.89
N TYR A 61 8.20 2.86 -1.38
CA TYR A 61 7.70 1.49 -1.45
C TYR A 61 6.80 1.30 -2.66
N GLU A 62 6.58 0.05 -3.06
CA GLU A 62 5.71 -0.28 -4.18
C GLU A 62 4.23 -0.25 -3.74
N LEU A 63 3.44 0.58 -4.44
CA LEU A 63 1.99 0.58 -4.34
C LEU A 63 1.42 -0.24 -5.50
N THR A 64 0.85 -1.41 -5.20
CA THR A 64 0.17 -2.22 -6.21
C THR A 64 -1.24 -1.70 -6.44
N LEU A 65 -1.54 -1.27 -7.67
CA LEU A 65 -2.91 -0.93 -8.06
C LEU A 65 -3.62 -2.16 -8.61
N LYS A 66 -4.84 -2.42 -8.13
CA LYS A 66 -5.68 -3.53 -8.58
C LYS A 66 -7.05 -3.05 -9.00
N THR A 67 -7.73 -3.89 -9.77
CA THR A 67 -9.15 -3.77 -10.09
C THR A 67 -9.88 -4.94 -9.42
N PRO A 68 -10.95 -4.69 -8.65
CA PRO A 68 -11.72 -5.77 -8.04
C PRO A 68 -12.45 -6.58 -9.11
N SER A 69 -12.68 -7.87 -8.84
CA SER A 69 -13.46 -8.72 -9.74
C SER A 69 -14.95 -8.39 -9.66
N THR A 70 -15.71 -8.75 -10.68
CA THR A 70 -17.16 -8.56 -10.73
C THR A 70 -17.89 -9.21 -9.55
N GLU A 71 -17.42 -10.37 -9.10
CA GLU A 71 -17.99 -11.13 -7.98
C GLU A 71 -17.74 -10.44 -6.63
N ALA A 72 -16.62 -9.73 -6.51
CA ALA A 72 -16.28 -8.98 -5.31
C ALA A 72 -17.14 -7.72 -5.15
N ILE A 73 -17.55 -7.11 -6.26
CA ILE A 73 -18.41 -5.91 -6.29
C ILE A 73 -19.89 -6.29 -6.13
N ALA A 74 -20.31 -7.44 -6.66
CA ALA A 74 -21.71 -7.84 -6.74
C ALA A 74 -22.33 -8.38 -5.42
N LYS A 75 -21.61 -8.30 -4.28
CA LYS A 75 -22.07 -8.81 -2.99
C LYS A 75 -22.72 -7.76 -2.11
#